data_AF-A0A831LC66-F1
#
_entry.id   AF-A0A831LC66-F1
#
_cell.length_a   1.000
_cell.length_b   1.000
_cell.length_c   1.000
_cell.angle_alpha   90.00
_cell.angle_beta   90.00
_cell.angle_gamma   90.00
#
_symmetry.space_group_name_H-M   'P 1'
#
loop_
_entity.id
_entity.type
_entity.pdbx_description
1 polymer ?
#
loop_
_entity_poly.entity_id
_entity_poly.type
_entity_poly.pdbx_seq_one_letter_code
_entity_poly.pdbx_strand_id
1 'polypeptide(L)'
;MTTFYEFLWEAVRRPTLIIDYAREIGVSLPQPPEEFYQRLEYVADAVVQILEAERGDDAFWRNRCVEAKRFYLEASQDLREVGIVMKEFRLC
;
A
#
# COMPACT_ATOMS: atom_id res chain seq x y z
N MET A 1 8.79 -4.97 16.59
CA MET A 1 8.78 -5.20 15.13
C MET A 1 7.49 -4.63 14.62
N THR A 2 7.56 -3.71 13.67
CA THR A 2 6.37 -3.13 13.02
C THR A 2 5.96 -4.07 11.88
N THR A 3 4.69 -4.45 11.81
CA THR A 3 4.12 -5.26 10.72
C THR A 3 4.10 -4.47 9.41
N PHE A 4 4.01 -5.14 8.26
CA PHE A 4 3.82 -4.46 6.98
C PHE A 4 2.51 -3.69 6.96
N TYR A 5 1.45 -4.23 7.57
CA TYR A 5 0.18 -3.52 7.78
C TYR A 5 0.35 -2.19 8.54
N GLU A 6 1.06 -2.19 9.67
CA GLU A 6 1.32 -0.96 10.44
C GLU A 6 2.19 0.03 9.65
N PHE A 7 3.18 -0.48 8.91
CA PHE A 7 4.00 0.33 8.01
C PHE A 7 3.16 1.05 6.95
N LEU A 8 2.18 0.38 6.33
CA LEU A 8 1.31 1.00 5.33
C LEU A 8 0.48 2.14 5.93
N TRP A 9 -0.10 1.94 7.11
CA TRP A 9 -0.82 3.02 7.80
C TRP A 9 0.09 4.17 8.23
N GLU A 10 1.33 3.88 8.62
CA GLU A 10 2.31 4.94 8.88
C GLU A 10 2.68 5.68 7.59
N ALA A 11 2.80 4.99 6.46
CA ALA A 11 3.07 5.59 5.16
C ALA A 11 1.95 6.53 4.69
N VAL A 12 0.68 6.27 5.04
CA VAL A 12 -0.40 7.25 4.76
C VAL A 12 -0.12 8.57 5.49
N ARG A 13 0.36 8.51 6.74
CA ARG A 13 0.71 9.70 7.54
C ARG A 13 2.01 10.35 7.07
N ARG A 14 2.98 9.53 6.64
CA ARG A 14 4.33 9.92 6.20
C ARG A 14 4.68 9.23 4.88
N PRO A 15 4.22 9.76 3.73
CA PRO A 15 4.37 9.10 2.43
C PRO A 15 5.81 8.87 1.98
N THR A 16 6.77 9.62 2.53
CA THR A 16 8.20 9.39 2.26
C THR A 16 8.63 7.97 2.61
N LEU A 17 8.01 7.33 3.61
CA LEU A 17 8.33 5.96 4.01
C LEU A 17 8.12 4.95 2.88
N ILE A 18 6.96 4.98 2.22
CA ILE A 18 6.67 4.05 1.13
C ILE A 18 7.45 4.39 -0.14
N ILE A 19 7.80 5.65 -0.35
CA ILE A 19 8.62 6.10 -1.48
C ILE A 19 10.06 5.62 -1.34
N ASP A 20 10.65 5.80 -0.16
CA ASP A 20 12.02 5.34 0.10
C ASP A 20 12.08 3.81 0.06
N TYR A 21 11.08 3.14 0.64
CA TYR A 21 10.92 1.69 0.53
C TYR A 21 10.84 1.22 -0.93
N ALA A 22 9.95 1.81 -1.74
CA ALA A 22 9.79 1.47 -3.14
C ALA A 22 11.09 1.67 -3.92
N ARG A 23 11.84 2.75 -3.64
CA ARG A 23 13.13 3.01 -4.26
C ARG A 23 14.16 1.92 -3.97
N GLU A 24 14.21 1.41 -2.75
CA GLU A 24 15.15 0.33 -2.36
C GLU A 24 14.93 -0.96 -3.16
N ILE A 25 13.68 -1.23 -3.54
CA ILE A 25 13.31 -2.41 -4.35
C ILE A 25 13.18 -2.12 -5.84
N GLY A 26 13.59 -0.93 -6.31
CA GLY A 26 13.59 -0.56 -7.72
C GLY A 26 12.24 -0.15 -8.31
N VAL A 27 11.25 0.18 -7.47
CA VAL A 27 9.94 0.71 -7.88
C VAL A 27 9.97 2.24 -7.81
N SER A 28 9.58 2.90 -8.90
CA SER A 28 9.43 4.35 -8.94
C SER A 28 7.96 4.74 -8.73
N LEU A 29 7.68 5.41 -7.61
CA LEU A 29 6.36 5.94 -7.31
C LEU A 29 6.31 7.45 -7.63
N PRO A 30 5.13 7.98 -8.02
CA PRO A 30 4.96 9.41 -8.25
C PRO A 30 5.04 10.21 -6.94
N GLN A 31 5.07 11.54 -7.04
CA GLN A 31 5.02 12.39 -5.85
C GLN A 31 3.69 12.17 -5.09
N PRO A 32 3.73 12.04 -3.75
CA PRO A 32 2.53 11.76 -2.98
C PRO A 32 1.67 13.02 -2.87
N PRO A 33 0.33 12.87 -2.85
CA PRO A 33 -0.58 13.99 -2.63
C PRO A 33 -0.50 14.50 -1.17
N GLU A 34 -1.02 15.70 -0.93
CA GLU A 34 -1.04 16.29 0.42
C GLU A 34 -2.27 15.84 1.25
N GLU A 35 -3.42 15.72 0.58
CA GLU A 35 -4.69 15.38 1.20
C GLU A 35 -4.73 13.95 1.73
N PHE A 36 -5.36 13.74 2.88
CA PHE A 36 -5.35 12.46 3.58
C PHE A 36 -5.94 11.31 2.74
N TYR A 37 -7.15 11.48 2.20
CA TYR A 37 -7.82 10.43 1.42
C TYR A 37 -7.08 10.14 0.11
N GLN A 38 -6.49 11.16 -0.52
CA GLN A 38 -5.66 10.95 -1.71
C GLN A 38 -4.37 10.18 -1.35
N ARG A 39 -3.79 10.42 -0.16
CA ARG A 39 -2.65 9.64 0.32
C ARG A 39 -3.03 8.19 0.62
N LEU A 40 -4.22 7.97 1.16
CA LEU A 40 -4.73 6.63 1.41
C LEU A 40 -4.87 5.82 0.11
N GLU A 41 -5.46 6.42 -0.92
CA GLU A 41 -5.53 5.84 -2.27
C GLU A 41 -4.13 5.61 -2.85
N TYR A 42 -3.25 6.62 -2.78
CA TYR A 42 -1.87 6.54 -3.26
C TYR A 42 -1.10 5.37 -2.61
N VAL A 43 -1.21 5.19 -1.30
CA VAL A 43 -0.51 4.09 -0.59
C VAL A 43 -1.12 2.74 -0.98
N ALA A 44 -2.43 2.67 -1.15
CA ALA A 44 -3.13 1.44 -1.55
C ALA A 44 -2.80 1.02 -3.00
N ASP A 45 -2.55 1.96 -3.90
CA ASP A 45 -2.03 1.66 -5.24
C ASP A 45 -0.52 1.37 -5.23
N ALA A 46 0.25 2.03 -4.36
CA ALA A 46 1.68 1.78 -4.23
C ALA A 46 1.97 0.38 -3.68
N VAL A 47 1.19 -0.12 -2.71
CA VAL A 47 1.41 -1.46 -2.14
C VAL A 47 1.22 -2.56 -3.18
N VAL A 48 0.28 -2.39 -4.13
CA VAL A 48 0.06 -3.32 -5.25
C VAL A 48 1.34 -3.42 -6.09
N GLN A 49 1.92 -2.29 -6.48
CA GLN A 49 3.16 -2.24 -7.27
C GLN A 49 4.36 -2.83 -6.52
N ILE A 50 4.46 -2.54 -5.21
CA ILE A 50 5.51 -3.09 -4.34
C ILE A 50 5.40 -4.62 -4.28
N LEU A 51 4.21 -5.16 -4.04
CA LEU A 51 4.01 -6.61 -3.97
C LEU A 51 4.28 -7.32 -5.30
N GLU A 52 3.99 -6.68 -6.43
CA GLU A 52 4.35 -7.19 -7.76
C GLU A 52 5.86 -7.25 -7.96
N ALA A 53 6.58 -6.21 -7.56
CA ALA A 53 8.03 -6.13 -7.69
C ALA A 53 8.75 -7.14 -6.78
N GLU A 54 8.23 -7.35 -5.57
CA GLU A 54 8.79 -8.29 -4.59
C GLU A 54 8.32 -9.74 -4.78
N ARG A 55 7.60 -10.02 -5.86
CA ARG A 55 6.92 -11.30 -6.05
C ARG A 55 7.85 -12.49 -5.87
N GLY A 56 7.51 -13.32 -4.87
CA GLY A 56 8.15 -14.59 -4.57
C GLY A 56 7.12 -15.65 -4.18
N ASP A 57 7.60 -16.87 -3.96
CA ASP A 57 6.75 -17.98 -3.46
C ASP A 57 7.10 -18.39 -2.02
N ASP A 58 7.73 -17.48 -1.28
CA ASP A 58 8.14 -17.72 0.10
C ASP A 58 7.08 -17.27 1.12
N ALA A 59 7.29 -17.69 2.37
CA ALA A 59 6.40 -17.35 3.49
C ALA A 59 6.39 -15.83 3.78
N PHE A 60 7.47 -15.13 3.44
CA PHE A 60 7.60 -13.69 3.67
C PHE A 60 6.67 -12.91 2.75
N TRP A 61 6.72 -13.18 1.44
CA TRP A 61 5.85 -12.57 0.44
C TRP A 61 4.38 -12.89 0.71
N ARG A 62 4.06 -14.15 1.04
CA ARG A 62 2.69 -14.55 1.40
C ARG A 62 2.18 -13.80 2.63
N ASN A 63 3.02 -13.59 3.65
CA ASN A 63 2.60 -12.80 4.82
C ASN A 63 2.33 -11.34 4.46
N ARG A 64 3.21 -10.72 3.65
CA ARG A 64 2.99 -9.35 3.16
C ARG A 64 1.72 -9.21 2.35
N CYS A 65 1.41 -10.19 1.51
CA CYS A 65 0.16 -10.28 0.78
C CYS A 65 -1.08 -10.21 1.69
N VAL A 66 -1.11 -11.00 2.77
CA VAL A 66 -2.23 -11.00 3.72
C VAL A 66 -2.37 -9.63 4.39
N GLU A 67 -1.27 -9.07 4.86
CA GLU A 67 -1.26 -7.78 5.55
C GLU A 67 -1.64 -6.60 4.64
N ALA A 68 -1.15 -6.60 3.40
CA ALA A 68 -1.51 -5.62 2.38
C ALA A 68 -2.97 -5.72 1.96
N LYS A 69 -3.49 -6.94 1.78
CA LYS A 69 -4.90 -7.18 1.44
C LYS A 69 -5.82 -6.63 2.53
N ARG A 70 -5.46 -6.84 3.80
CA ARG A 70 -6.18 -6.26 4.93
C ARG A 70 -6.20 -4.73 4.85
N PHE A 71 -5.03 -4.11 4.72
CA PHE A 71 -4.92 -2.65 4.58
C PHE A 71 -5.76 -2.14 3.41
N TYR A 72 -5.66 -2.77 2.23
CA TYR A 72 -6.37 -2.35 1.02
C TYR A 72 -7.90 -2.39 1.19
N LEU A 73 -8.42 -3.43 1.84
CA LEU A 73 -9.86 -3.57 2.09
C LEU A 73 -10.37 -2.50 3.06
N GLU A 74 -9.63 -2.22 4.13
CA GLU A 74 -9.96 -1.14 5.08
C GLU A 74 -9.88 0.23 4.39
N ALA A 75 -8.80 0.51 3.65
CA ALA A 75 -8.63 1.72 2.87
C ALA A 75 -9.76 1.92 1.84
N SER A 76 -10.16 0.86 1.15
CA SER A 76 -11.26 0.92 0.19
C SER A 76 -12.61 1.18 0.85
N GLN A 77 -12.82 0.78 2.11
CA GLN A 77 -14.04 1.11 2.85
C GLN A 77 -14.07 2.60 3.20
N ASP A 78 -12.99 3.12 3.78
CA ASP A 78 -12.85 4.54 4.13
C ASP A 78 -13.00 5.46 2.90
N LEU A 79 -12.37 5.08 1.78
CA LEU A 79 -12.45 5.84 0.53
C LEU A 79 -13.85 5.85 -0.06
N ARG A 80 -14.62 4.78 0.13
CA ARG A 80 -16.01 4.71 -0.34
C ARG A 80 -16.90 5.70 0.40
N GLU A 81 -16.62 5.98 1.68
CA GLU A 81 -17.38 6.98 2.46
C GLU A 81 -17.25 8.39 1.89
N VAL A 82 -16.15 8.69 1.19
CA VAL A 82 -15.89 9.97 0.52
C VAL A 82 -16.13 9.91 -1.00
N GLY A 83 -16.73 8.84 -1.50
CA GLY A 83 -17.12 8.70 -2.91
C GLY A 83 -16.01 8.23 -3.85
N ILE A 84 -14.87 7.79 -3.33
CA ILE A 84 -13.76 7.22 -4.13
C ILE A 84 -13.92 5.70 -4.18
N VAL A 85 -13.89 5.13 -5.39
CA VAL A 85 -14.03 3.69 -5.59
C VAL A 85 -12.72 3.12 -6.11
N MET A 86 -12.04 2.36 -5.24
CA MET A 86 -10.83 1.65 -5.58
C MET A 86 -11.10 0.47 -6.54
N LYS A 87 -10.06 0.07 -7.27
CA LYS A 87 -10.07 -1.17 -8.03
C LYS A 87 -10.13 -2.37 -7.08
N GLU A 88 -10.45 -3.54 -7.62
CA GLU A 88 -10.40 -4.77 -6.84
C GLU A 88 -8.94 -5.17 -6.57
N PHE A 89 -8.64 -5.57 -5.33
CA PHE A 89 -7.35 -6.14 -4.98
C PHE A 89 -7.24 -7.56 -5.57
N ARG A 90 -6.46 -7.69 -6.65
CA ARG A 90 -6.29 -8.95 -7.42
C ARG A 90 -4.95 -9.62 -7.25
N LEU A 91 -4.01 -8.98 -6.58
CA LEU A 91 -2.81 -9.64 -6.11
C LEU A 91 -3.16 -10.54 -4.94
N CYS A 92 -2.52 -11.70 -4.85
CA CYS A 92 -2.75 -12.65 -3.76
C CYS A 92 -4.23 -13.16 -3.71
#